data_AF-A0A731T9P0-F1
#
_entry.id   AF-A0A731T9P0-F1
#
_cell.length_a   1.000
_cell.length_b   1.000
_cell.length_c   1.000
_cell.angle_alpha   90.00
_cell.angle_beta   90.00
_cell.angle_gamma   90.00
#
_symmetry.space_group_name_H-M   'P 1'
#
loop_
_entity.id
_entity.type
_entity.pdbx_description
1 polymer ?
#
loop_
_entity_poly.entity_id
_entity_poly.type
_entity_poly.pdbx_seq_one_letter_code
_entity_poly.pdbx_strand_id
1 'polypeptide(L)'
;MIKRFRRMSDSDINIIVADLDRWAMGELGAKFTWALLEERFGYSRQSLQAKPRIKAAYDNAKQALSGDLAKTKQFIFKEVGELQMELVRLKAELDIYKLKEEKWLRKWQQIAFHVRQKGLQMSSIDKVLPDDAELPSETEATQILRPFDQKIPPSGRV
;
A
#
# COMPACT_ATOMS: atom_id res chain seq x y z
N MET A 1 -43.60 -44.77 -1.17
CA MET A 1 -42.68 -44.62 -2.32
C MET A 1 -41.28 -44.34 -1.76
N ILE A 2 -40.38 -45.33 -1.78
CA ILE A 2 -39.06 -45.21 -1.14
C ILE A 2 -38.16 -44.36 -2.05
N LYS A 3 -37.94 -43.09 -1.69
CA LYS A 3 -36.89 -42.27 -2.32
C LYS A 3 -35.55 -42.92 -1.96
N ARG A 4 -34.94 -43.65 -2.90
CA ARG A 4 -33.55 -44.11 -2.76
C ARG A 4 -32.66 -42.87 -2.68
N PHE A 5 -32.20 -42.54 -1.48
CA PHE A 5 -31.25 -41.45 -1.29
C PHE A 5 -29.94 -41.84 -1.98
N ARG A 6 -29.53 -41.07 -3.00
CA ARG A 6 -28.24 -41.19 -3.67
C ARG A 6 -27.15 -41.12 -2.60
N ARG A 7 -26.17 -42.04 -2.63
CA ARG A 7 -25.00 -41.93 -1.77
C ARG A 7 -24.15 -40.77 -2.24
N MET A 8 -23.86 -39.85 -1.34
CA MET A 8 -23.01 -38.69 -1.60
C MET A 8 -21.56 -39.16 -1.84
N SER A 9 -21.04 -38.87 -3.02
CA SER A 9 -19.64 -39.14 -3.38
C SER A 9 -18.71 -38.04 -2.87
N ASP A 10 -17.40 -38.28 -2.87
CA ASP A 10 -16.42 -37.25 -2.48
C ASP A 10 -16.42 -36.04 -3.41
N SER A 11 -16.78 -36.24 -4.69
CA SER A 11 -16.98 -35.14 -5.64
C SER A 11 -18.17 -34.27 -5.23
N ASP A 12 -19.29 -34.89 -4.83
CA ASP A 12 -20.46 -34.16 -4.32
C ASP A 12 -20.11 -33.37 -3.05
N ILE A 13 -19.32 -33.96 -2.14
CA ILE A 13 -18.82 -33.27 -0.94
C ILE A 13 -17.99 -32.05 -1.31
N ASN A 14 -17.07 -32.16 -2.27
CA ASN A 14 -16.21 -31.05 -2.68
C ASN A 14 -17.01 -29.92 -3.33
N ILE A 15 -18.02 -30.23 -4.17
CA ILE A 15 -18.90 -29.22 -4.77
C ILE A 15 -19.70 -28.49 -3.69
N ILE A 16 -20.25 -29.22 -2.72
CA ILE A 16 -21.00 -28.64 -1.61
C ILE A 16 -20.11 -27.72 -0.77
N VAL A 17 -18.90 -28.17 -0.41
CA VAL A 17 -17.95 -27.37 0.38
C VAL A 17 -17.54 -26.10 -0.37
N ALA A 18 -17.24 -26.18 -1.66
CA ALA A 18 -16.86 -25.01 -2.45
C ALA A 18 -17.99 -23.95 -2.53
N ASP A 19 -19.25 -24.41 -2.64
CA ASP A 19 -20.41 -23.50 -2.64
C ASP A 19 -20.61 -22.87 -1.25
N LEU A 20 -20.42 -23.64 -0.17
CA LEU A 20 -20.43 -23.14 1.21
C LEU A 20 -19.34 -22.10 1.47
N ASP A 21 -18.14 -22.28 0.93
CA ASP A 21 -17.05 -21.30 1.04
C ASP A 21 -17.40 -19.98 0.31
N ARG A 22 -18.10 -20.03 -0.82
CA ARG A 22 -18.61 -18.82 -1.50
C ARG A 22 -19.67 -18.08 -0.67
N TRP A 23 -20.51 -18.79 0.07
CA TRP A 23 -21.39 -18.18 1.07
C TRP A 23 -20.61 -17.52 2.20
N ALA A 24 -19.53 -18.14 2.68
CA ALA A 24 -18.65 -17.55 3.68
C ALA A 24 -17.95 -16.26 3.19
N MET A 25 -17.74 -16.13 1.88
CA MET A 25 -17.23 -14.93 1.22
C MET A 25 -18.30 -13.86 0.95
N GLY A 26 -19.58 -14.18 1.18
CA GLY A 26 -20.70 -13.25 1.01
C GLY A 26 -21.23 -13.12 -0.42
N GLU A 27 -20.79 -13.97 -1.35
CA GLU A 27 -21.15 -13.90 -2.78
C GLU A 27 -22.60 -14.30 -3.06
N LEU A 28 -23.19 -15.12 -2.19
CA LEU A 28 -24.51 -15.74 -2.36
C LEU A 28 -25.60 -15.16 -1.42
N GLY A 29 -25.27 -14.07 -0.71
CA GLY A 29 -26.19 -13.36 0.19
C GLY A 29 -26.36 -13.97 1.60
N ALA A 30 -27.11 -13.28 2.47
CA ALA A 30 -27.19 -13.57 3.90
C ALA A 30 -28.18 -14.70 4.29
N LYS A 31 -29.04 -15.16 3.36
CA LYS A 31 -30.03 -16.21 3.64
C LYS A 31 -29.38 -17.59 3.53
N PHE A 32 -28.80 -18.04 4.63
CA PHE A 32 -28.09 -19.31 4.71
C PHE A 32 -28.78 -20.25 5.73
N THR A 33 -29.51 -21.25 5.23
CA THR A 33 -30.24 -22.23 6.06
C THR A 33 -30.09 -23.66 5.53
N TRP A 34 -30.28 -24.67 6.38
CA TRP A 34 -30.24 -26.07 5.97
C TRP A 34 -31.27 -26.42 4.89
N ALA A 35 -32.47 -25.84 4.96
CA ALA A 35 -33.53 -26.08 3.97
C ALA A 35 -33.09 -25.68 2.55
N LEU A 36 -32.35 -24.58 2.42
CA LEU A 36 -31.80 -24.13 1.14
C LEU A 36 -30.77 -25.12 0.56
N LEU A 37 -29.94 -25.72 1.42
CA LEU A 37 -28.97 -26.73 1.00
C LEU A 37 -29.64 -28.04 0.61
N GLU A 38 -30.70 -28.44 1.32
CA GLU A 38 -31.50 -29.62 0.97
C GLU A 38 -32.17 -29.44 -0.40
N GLU A 39 -32.73 -28.26 -0.68
CA GLU A 39 -33.34 -27.93 -1.97
C GLU A 39 -32.30 -27.89 -3.10
N ARG A 40 -31.16 -27.24 -2.88
CA ARG A 40 -30.14 -27.02 -3.90
C ARG A 40 -29.36 -28.29 -4.26
N PHE A 41 -29.07 -29.15 -3.29
CA PHE A 41 -28.26 -30.35 -3.49
C PHE A 41 -29.04 -31.67 -3.45
N GLY A 42 -30.33 -31.64 -3.05
CA GLY A 42 -31.19 -32.82 -3.04
C GLY A 42 -30.83 -33.87 -1.97
N TYR A 43 -30.00 -33.52 -1.00
CA TYR A 43 -29.63 -34.38 0.13
C TYR A 43 -30.35 -33.94 1.40
N SER A 44 -30.70 -34.88 2.26
CA SER A 44 -31.26 -34.53 3.58
C SER A 44 -30.20 -33.88 4.47
N ARG A 45 -30.64 -33.02 5.38
CA ARG A 45 -29.81 -32.35 6.40
C ARG A 45 -29.01 -33.35 7.21
N GLN A 46 -29.62 -34.48 7.57
CA GLN A 46 -28.92 -35.55 8.30
C GLN A 46 -27.73 -36.08 7.49
N SER A 47 -27.89 -36.24 6.18
CA SER A 47 -26.82 -36.73 5.29
C SER A 47 -25.71 -35.69 5.11
N LEU A 48 -26.07 -34.40 4.99
CA LEU A 48 -25.11 -33.30 4.88
C LEU A 48 -24.32 -33.11 6.18
N GLN A 49 -25.01 -33.09 7.32
CA GLN A 49 -24.42 -32.89 8.64
C GLN A 49 -23.56 -34.08 9.10
N ALA A 50 -23.89 -35.30 8.65
CA ALA A 50 -23.09 -36.49 8.93
C ALA A 50 -21.69 -36.46 8.32
N LYS A 51 -21.43 -35.59 7.33
CA LYS A 51 -20.10 -35.40 6.73
C LYS A 51 -19.34 -34.28 7.45
N PRO A 52 -18.23 -34.58 8.15
CA PRO A 52 -17.50 -33.58 8.93
C PRO A 52 -17.02 -32.38 8.12
N ARG A 53 -16.58 -32.59 6.87
CA ARG A 53 -16.13 -31.51 5.97
C ARG A 53 -17.25 -30.52 5.63
N ILE A 54 -18.45 -31.02 5.33
CA ILE A 54 -19.62 -30.19 5.04
C ILE A 54 -20.06 -29.44 6.28
N LYS A 55 -20.08 -30.11 7.44
CA LYS A 55 -20.43 -29.46 8.71
C LYS A 55 -19.46 -28.33 9.06
N ALA A 56 -18.15 -28.56 8.95
CA ALA A 56 -17.14 -27.54 9.21
C ALA A 56 -17.28 -26.32 8.27
N ALA A 57 -17.48 -26.57 6.97
CA ALA A 57 -17.72 -25.50 5.99
C ALA A 57 -19.03 -24.73 6.28
N TYR A 58 -20.08 -25.43 6.71
CA TYR A 58 -21.35 -24.83 7.10
C TYR A 58 -21.20 -23.91 8.33
N ASP A 59 -20.52 -24.39 9.37
CA ASP A 59 -20.29 -23.62 10.59
C ASP A 59 -19.42 -22.39 10.31
N ASN A 60 -18.40 -22.52 9.46
CA ASN A 60 -17.58 -21.40 8.99
C ASN A 60 -18.41 -20.37 8.21
N ALA A 61 -19.22 -20.80 7.24
CA ALA A 61 -20.11 -19.91 6.49
C ALA A 61 -21.10 -19.19 7.41
N LYS A 62 -21.67 -19.90 8.40
CA LYS A 62 -22.58 -19.32 9.37
C LYS A 62 -21.89 -18.29 10.27
N GLN A 63 -20.67 -18.55 10.72
CA GLN A 63 -19.89 -17.60 11.50
C GLN A 63 -19.51 -16.36 10.68
N ALA A 64 -19.07 -16.56 9.44
CA ALA A 64 -18.72 -15.46 8.53
C ALA A 64 -19.90 -14.55 8.19
N LEU A 65 -21.10 -15.13 8.02
CA LEU A 65 -22.34 -14.42 7.73
C LEU A 65 -23.00 -13.80 8.97
N SER A 66 -22.62 -14.24 10.18
CA SER A 66 -23.12 -13.66 11.44
C SER A 66 -22.45 -12.30 11.70
N GLY A 67 -22.83 -11.30 10.89
CA GLY A 67 -22.79 -9.87 11.18
C GLY A 67 -21.44 -9.17 11.14
N ASP A 68 -20.43 -9.68 11.85
CA ASP A 68 -19.20 -8.94 12.14
C ASP A 68 -18.09 -9.26 11.13
N LEU A 69 -17.80 -10.54 10.87
CA LEU A 69 -16.63 -10.93 10.08
C LEU A 69 -16.67 -10.46 8.61
N ALA A 70 -17.84 -10.48 7.95
CA ALA A 70 -17.93 -10.08 6.54
C ALA A 70 -17.69 -8.58 6.34
N LYS A 71 -18.23 -7.74 7.24
CA LYS A 71 -18.00 -6.28 7.24
C LYS A 71 -16.55 -5.96 7.63
N THR A 72 -16.02 -6.64 8.63
CA THR A 72 -14.62 -6.50 9.06
C THR A 72 -13.65 -6.90 7.95
N LYS A 73 -13.89 -8.00 7.21
CA LYS A 73 -13.04 -8.40 6.09
C LYS A 73 -13.03 -7.36 4.97
N GLN A 74 -14.21 -6.90 4.51
CA GLN A 74 -14.28 -5.89 3.46
C GLN A 74 -13.63 -4.57 3.87
N PHE A 75 -13.82 -4.14 5.12
CA PHE A 75 -13.16 -2.96 5.68
C PHE A 75 -11.63 -3.13 5.72
N ILE A 76 -11.13 -4.26 6.23
CA ILE A 76 -9.69 -4.57 6.28
C ILE A 76 -9.09 -4.59 4.87
N PHE A 77 -9.74 -5.22 3.88
CA PHE A 77 -9.23 -5.23 2.52
C PHE A 77 -9.13 -3.82 1.91
N LYS A 78 -10.12 -2.96 2.20
CA LYS A 78 -10.12 -1.57 1.76
C LYS A 78 -8.98 -0.79 2.44
N GLU A 79 -8.86 -0.90 3.75
CA GLU A 79 -7.81 -0.21 4.54
C GLU A 79 -6.41 -0.69 4.15
N VAL A 80 -6.21 -1.99 3.94
CA VAL A 80 -4.95 -2.54 3.43
C VAL A 80 -4.63 -1.99 2.04
N GLY A 81 -5.62 -1.87 1.16
CA GLY A 81 -5.42 -1.27 -0.17
C GLY A 81 -5.04 0.21 -0.10
N GLU A 82 -5.70 0.98 0.76
CA GLU A 82 -5.40 2.41 0.99
C GLU A 82 -3.98 2.59 1.56
N LEU A 83 -3.62 1.81 2.59
CA LEU A 83 -2.28 1.83 3.17
C LEU A 83 -1.20 1.40 2.18
N GLN A 84 -1.47 0.44 1.30
CA GLN A 84 -0.54 0.05 0.24
C GLN A 84 -0.30 1.18 -0.76
N MET A 85 -1.35 1.89 -1.18
CA MET A 85 -1.21 3.05 -2.06
C MET A 85 -0.41 4.18 -1.39
N GLU A 86 -0.67 4.44 -0.11
CA GLU A 86 0.06 5.45 0.65
C GLU A 86 1.54 5.07 0.82
N LEU A 87 1.84 3.79 1.09
CA LEU A 87 3.22 3.31 1.14
C LEU A 87 3.96 3.47 -0.20
N VAL A 88 3.29 3.21 -1.32
CA VAL A 88 3.88 3.42 -2.65
C VAL A 88 4.16 4.91 -2.89
N ARG A 89 3.21 5.79 -2.55
CA ARG A 89 3.37 7.24 -2.66
C ARG A 89 4.53 7.75 -1.79
N LEU A 90 4.56 7.37 -0.51
CA LEU A 90 5.59 7.81 0.44
C LEU A 90 6.97 7.33 0.03
N LYS A 91 7.11 6.11 -0.49
CA LYS A 91 8.38 5.60 -1.01
C LYS A 91 8.86 6.44 -2.21
N ALA A 92 7.97 6.74 -3.16
CA ALA A 92 8.32 7.57 -4.30
C ALA A 92 8.75 8.99 -3.88
N GLU A 93 8.06 9.59 -2.91
CA GLU A 93 8.41 10.90 -2.37
C GLU A 93 9.78 10.87 -1.66
N LEU A 94 10.04 9.82 -0.88
CA LEU A 94 11.31 9.62 -0.19
C LEU A 94 12.47 9.44 -1.17
N ASP A 95 12.28 8.70 -2.26
CA ASP A 95 13.30 8.55 -3.31
C ASP A 95 13.60 9.87 -4.02
N ILE A 96 12.58 10.71 -4.24
CA ILE A 96 12.77 12.08 -4.76
C ILE A 96 13.61 12.91 -3.79
N TYR A 97 13.33 12.85 -2.49
CA TYR A 97 14.12 13.59 -1.50
C TYR A 97 15.56 13.09 -1.41
N LYS A 98 15.80 11.78 -1.41
CA LYS A 98 17.15 11.22 -1.46
C LYS A 98 17.95 11.71 -2.67
N LEU A 99 17.32 11.71 -3.85
CA LEU A 99 17.98 12.22 -5.06
C LEU A 99 18.30 13.72 -4.95
N LYS A 100 17.42 14.51 -4.33
CA LYS A 100 17.66 15.93 -4.07
C LYS A 100 18.81 16.12 -3.08
N GLU A 101 18.84 15.34 -2.00
CA GLU A 101 19.90 15.36 -0.98
C GLU A 101 21.26 15.02 -1.59
N GLU A 102 21.36 13.95 -2.39
CA GLU A 102 22.60 13.59 -3.08
C GLU A 102 23.11 14.70 -3.99
N LYS A 103 22.21 15.35 -4.74
CA LYS A 103 22.55 16.50 -5.60
C LYS A 103 23.06 17.67 -4.77
N TRP A 104 22.41 17.96 -3.64
CA TRP A 104 22.82 19.01 -2.71
C TRP A 104 24.19 18.72 -2.11
N LEU A 105 24.43 17.50 -1.63
CA LEU A 105 25.71 17.09 -1.08
C LEU A 105 26.85 17.21 -2.10
N ARG A 106 26.63 16.78 -3.35
CA ARG A 106 27.61 16.94 -4.42
C ARG A 106 27.93 18.40 -4.71
N LYS A 107 26.92 19.26 -4.80
CA LYS A 107 27.11 20.70 -4.97
C LYS A 107 27.89 21.30 -3.81
N TRP A 108 27.55 20.92 -2.57
CA TRP A 108 28.26 21.38 -1.38
C TRP A 108 29.74 20.99 -1.40
N GLN A 109 30.05 19.74 -1.74
CA GLN A 109 31.43 19.26 -1.87
C GLN A 109 32.23 20.05 -2.93
N GLN A 110 31.60 20.37 -4.07
CA GLN A 110 32.22 21.20 -5.12
C GLN A 110 32.50 22.62 -4.62
N ILE A 111 31.55 23.25 -3.93
CA ILE A 111 31.72 24.58 -3.34
C ILE A 111 32.86 24.56 -2.33
N ALA A 112 32.86 23.62 -1.39
CA ALA A 112 33.89 23.49 -0.36
C ALA A 112 35.30 23.32 -0.97
N PHE A 113 35.42 22.50 -2.02
CA PHE A 113 36.67 22.32 -2.76
C PHE A 113 37.19 23.64 -3.35
N HIS A 114 36.33 24.39 -4.05
CA HIS A 114 36.73 25.64 -4.69
C HIS A 114 36.95 26.79 -3.70
N VAL A 115 36.19 26.85 -2.60
CA VAL A 115 36.43 27.77 -1.48
C VAL A 115 37.86 27.58 -0.96
N ARG A 116 38.24 26.33 -0.70
CA ARG A 116 39.59 26.01 -0.22
C ARG A 116 40.67 26.35 -1.24
N GLN A 117 40.45 26.03 -2.52
CA GLN A 117 41.38 26.35 -3.60
C GLN A 117 41.62 27.86 -3.74
N LYS A 118 40.59 28.68 -3.51
CA LYS A 118 40.68 30.15 -3.54
C LYS A 118 41.23 30.76 -2.23
N GLY A 119 41.65 29.95 -1.27
CA GLY A 119 42.20 30.42 0.01
C GLY A 119 41.17 31.04 0.95
N LEU A 120 39.87 30.85 0.68
CA LEU A 120 38.80 31.37 1.52
C LEU A 120 38.57 30.44 2.72
N GLN A 121 38.20 31.01 3.86
CA GLN A 121 37.86 30.26 5.06
C GLN A 121 36.37 29.94 5.08
N MET A 122 36.01 28.68 5.31
CA MET A 122 34.60 28.25 5.30
C MET A 122 33.77 28.98 6.36
N SER A 123 34.35 29.23 7.54
CA SER A 123 33.72 29.99 8.63
C SER A 123 33.37 31.44 8.28
N SER A 124 34.01 32.01 7.25
CA SER A 124 33.63 33.34 6.76
C SER A 124 32.45 33.33 5.80
N ILE A 125 32.14 32.17 5.21
CA ILE A 125 31.10 31.98 4.19
C ILE A 125 29.83 31.39 4.83
N ASP A 126 29.98 30.30 5.58
CA ASP A 126 28.89 29.63 6.29
C ASP A 126 28.72 30.24 7.67
N LYS A 127 28.06 31.40 7.71
CA LYS A 127 27.72 32.11 8.94
C LYS A 127 26.25 31.90 9.26
N VAL A 128 25.98 31.59 10.52
CA VAL A 128 24.62 31.65 11.06
C VAL A 128 24.12 33.07 10.85
N LEU A 129 22.97 33.18 10.18
CA LEU A 129 22.32 34.46 9.97
C LEU A 129 21.77 34.99 11.30
N PRO A 130 21.76 36.31 11.52
CA PRO A 130 21.00 36.93 12.60
C PRO A 130 19.53 36.45 12.60
N ASP A 131 18.89 36.35 13.77
CA ASP A 131 17.51 35.85 13.90
C ASP A 131 16.48 36.64 13.07
N ASP A 132 16.80 37.87 12.69
CA ASP A 132 15.99 38.80 11.89
C ASP A 132 16.37 38.83 10.40
N ALA A 133 17.38 38.06 9.97
CA ALA A 133 17.84 38.06 8.59
C ALA A 133 17.14 36.96 7.77
N GLU A 134 16.37 37.38 6.76
CA GLU A 134 15.77 36.45 5.80
C GLU A 134 16.80 35.99 4.76
N LEU A 135 16.80 34.69 4.48
CA LEU A 135 17.52 34.15 3.34
C LEU A 135 16.84 34.60 2.03
N PRO A 136 17.62 34.90 0.98
CA PRO A 136 17.05 35.13 -0.33
C PRO A 136 16.19 33.95 -0.75
N SER A 137 15.00 34.24 -1.27
CA SER A 137 14.15 33.26 -1.93
C SER A 137 14.90 32.59 -3.09
N GLU A 138 14.44 31.43 -3.57
CA GLU A 138 15.07 30.73 -4.69
C GLU A 138 15.22 31.64 -5.93
N THR A 139 14.24 32.52 -6.16
CA THR A 139 14.26 33.45 -7.30
C THR A 139 15.31 34.53 -7.10
N GLU A 140 15.39 35.12 -5.91
CA GLU A 140 16.40 36.13 -5.57
C GLU A 140 17.81 35.55 -5.58
N ALA A 141 18.01 34.38 -4.99
CA ALA A 141 19.29 33.66 -5.04
C ALA A 141 19.74 33.40 -6.49
N THR A 142 18.80 33.00 -7.36
CA THR A 142 19.09 32.81 -8.79
C THR A 142 19.51 34.12 -9.47
N GLN A 143 18.81 35.22 -9.17
CA GLN A 143 19.16 36.54 -9.72
C GLN A 143 20.54 37.04 -9.24
N ILE A 144 20.87 36.81 -7.96
CA ILE A 144 22.16 37.16 -7.37
C ILE A 144 23.30 36.36 -8.03
N LEU A 145 23.08 35.08 -8.31
CA LEU A 145 24.11 34.19 -8.88
C LEU A 145 24.29 34.35 -10.39
N ARG A 146 23.25 34.76 -11.12
CA ARG A 146 23.24 34.86 -12.59
C ARG A 146 24.45 35.61 -13.21
N PRO A 147 24.97 36.70 -12.64
CA PRO A 147 26.14 37.38 -13.20
C PRO A 147 27.43 36.55 -13.11
N PHE A 148 27.52 35.63 -12.15
CA PHE A 148 28.69 34.79 -11.90
C PHE A 148 28.72 33.51 -12.75
N ASP A 149 27.61 33.18 -13.41
CA ASP A 149 27.51 32.05 -14.35
C ASP A 149 28.08 32.38 -15.74
N GLN A 150 28.40 33.64 -16.00
CA GLN A 150 29.01 34.06 -17.26
C GLN A 150 30.49 33.70 -17.29
N LYS A 151 31.00 33.28 -18.46
CA LYS A 151 32.45 33.07 -18.64
C LYS A 151 33.17 34.38 -18.31
N ILE A 152 34.11 34.33 -17.36
CA ILE A 152 34.97 35.48 -17.05
C ILE A 152 35.67 35.88 -18.36
N PRO A 153 35.46 37.11 -18.87
CA PRO A 153 36.11 37.55 -20.09
C PRO A 153 37.63 37.47 -19.90
N PRO A 154 38.40 37.11 -20.93
CA PRO A 154 39.85 37.04 -20.83
C PRO A 154 40.35 38.43 -20.44
N SER A 155 40.83 38.58 -19.21
CA SER A 155 41.47 39.81 -18.75
C SER A 155 42.72 40.00 -19.61
N GLY A 156 42.66 40.95 -20.53
CA GLY A 156 43.80 41.36 -21.33
C GLY A 156 44.97 41.68 -20.43
N ARG A 157 46.13 41.10 -20.73
CA ARG A 157 47.41 41.69 -20.34
C ARG A 157 47.47 43.08 -20.99
N VAL A 158 47.65 44.11 -20.17
CA VAL A 158 48.41 45.30 -20.56
C VAL A 158 49.81 45.11 -20.01
#